data_AF-A0A926BMK9-F1
#
_entry.id   AF-A0A926BMK9-F1
#
_cell.length_a   1.000
_cell.length_b   1.000
_cell.length_c   1.000
_cell.angle_alpha   90.00
_cell.angle_beta   90.00
_cell.angle_gamma   90.00
#
_symmetry.space_group_name_H-M   'P 1'
#
loop_
_entity.id
_entity.type
_entity.pdbx_description
1 polymer ?
#
loop_
_entity_poly.entity_id
_entity_poly.type
_entity_poly.pdbx_seq_one_letter_code
_entity_poly.pdbx_strand_id
1 'polypeptide(L)'
;HPMPHQLESYKLADASGVARRPWTIALLVGGAFAAFVTFWIFLHLMYTNGAAAKVGYAYGYATFAQIASWTRNPAKGDPAEWIATAWGFGLAAGMQWARLRFAWFTLHPLAYAVTSSYQMNIVWLPLTLAWMAKATLLRFGGLNAFRRALPFFFGLMLGQFVVGSLWNILGTWLNLPTYRFWD
;
A
#
# COMPACT_ATOMS: atom_id res chain seq x y z
N HIS A 1 1.31 4.83 0.84
CA HIS A 1 0.83 6.16 1.27
C HIS A 1 1.96 6.95 1.90
N PRO A 2 2.44 8.04 1.26
CA PRO A 2 3.62 8.81 1.72
C PRO A 2 3.34 9.84 2.83
N MET A 3 2.07 10.07 3.18
CA MET A 3 1.64 11.12 4.13
C MET A 3 2.29 11.04 5.53
N PRO A 4 2.45 9.85 6.17
CA PRO A 4 3.07 9.76 7.49
C PRO A 4 4.55 10.16 7.48
N HIS A 5 5.27 9.77 6.43
CA HIS A 5 6.70 10.05 6.28
C HIS A 5 6.98 11.55 6.07
N GLN A 6 6.09 12.25 5.35
CA GLN A 6 6.20 13.70 5.17
C GLN A 6 6.03 14.43 6.52
N LEU A 7 5.07 14.02 7.34
CA LEU A 7 4.85 14.59 8.68
C LEU A 7 6.04 14.37 9.63
N GLU A 8 6.67 13.19 9.60
CA GLU A 8 7.88 12.92 10.38
C GLU A 8 9.08 13.76 9.91
N SER A 9 9.24 13.94 8.59
CA SER A 9 10.30 14.81 8.03
C SER A 9 10.12 16.29 8.43
N TYR A 10 8.87 16.77 8.55
CA TYR A 10 8.58 18.11 9.07
C TYR A 10 8.89 18.22 10.57
N LYS A 11 8.60 17.18 11.35
CA LYS A 11 8.92 17.15 12.79
C LYS A 11 10.44 17.13 13.05
N LEU A 12 11.20 16.41 12.22
CA LEU A 12 12.67 16.41 12.26
C LEU A 12 13.26 17.77 11.87
N ALA A 13 12.67 18.46 10.89
CA ALA A 13 13.09 19.81 10.50
C ALA A 13 12.83 20.85 11.61
N ASP A 14 11.69 20.75 12.31
CA ASP A 14 11.38 21.59 13.46
C ASP A 14 12.33 21.30 14.65
N ALA A 15 12.66 20.03 14.89
CA ALA A 15 13.59 19.64 15.97
C ALA A 15 15.06 20.04 15.71
N SER A 16 15.43 20.25 14.45
CA SER A 16 16.80 20.61 14.03
C SER A 16 17.00 22.12 13.82
N GLY A 17 15.97 22.95 14.05
CA GLY A 17 16.06 24.41 13.92
C GLY A 17 16.19 24.91 12.47
N VAL A 18 15.89 24.06 11.48
CA VAL A 18 15.99 24.41 10.06
C VAL A 18 14.82 25.30 9.67
N ALA A 19 15.09 26.38 8.94
CA ALA A 19 14.05 27.29 8.48
C ALA A 19 13.01 26.57 7.61
N ARG A 20 11.73 26.68 7.99
CA ARG A 20 10.60 25.95 7.36
C ARG A 20 10.47 26.17 5.85
N ARG A 21 10.67 27.40 5.37
CA ARG A 21 10.53 27.78 3.95
C ARG A 21 11.53 27.08 3.02
N PRO A 22 12.86 27.18 3.23
CA PRO A 22 13.82 26.48 2.38
C PRO A 22 13.68 24.95 2.47
N TRP A 23 13.28 24.41 3.62
CA TRP A 23 13.02 22.97 3.77
C TRP A 23 11.83 22.49 2.91
N THR A 24 10.70 23.20 2.95
CA THR A 24 9.54 22.89 2.12
C THR A 24 9.86 23.00 0.63
N ILE A 25 10.64 24.01 0.22
CA ILE A 25 11.06 24.18 -1.18
C ILE A 25 11.97 23.02 -1.61
N ALA A 26 12.93 22.63 -0.77
CA ALA A 26 13.81 21.50 -1.04
C ALA A 26 13.02 20.18 -1.20
N LEU A 27 12.01 19.95 -0.35
CA LEU A 27 11.12 18.79 -0.47
C LEU A 27 10.30 18.82 -1.78
N LEU A 28 9.76 19.98 -2.16
CA LEU A 28 8.98 20.12 -3.39
C LEU A 28 9.84 19.93 -4.64
N VAL A 29 11.00 20.59 -4.70
CA VAL A 29 11.93 20.48 -5.83
C VAL A 29 12.50 19.07 -5.92
N GLY A 30 12.91 18.49 -4.80
CA GLY A 30 13.39 17.11 -4.73
C GLY A 30 12.32 16.11 -5.16
N GLY A 31 11.07 16.29 -4.72
CA GLY A 31 9.94 15.47 -5.14
C GLY A 31 9.64 15.58 -6.64
N ALA A 32 9.63 16.80 -7.19
CA ALA A 32 9.42 17.04 -8.62
C ALA A 32 10.56 16.44 -9.48
N PHE A 33 11.80 16.63 -9.05
CA PHE A 33 12.97 16.07 -9.70
C PHE A 33 12.95 14.54 -9.65
N ALA A 34 12.67 13.95 -8.49
CA ALA A 34 12.53 12.50 -8.34
C ALA A 34 11.42 11.94 -9.23
N ALA A 35 10.28 12.62 -9.35
CA ALA A 35 9.20 12.23 -10.25
C ALA A 35 9.66 12.23 -11.71
N PHE A 36 10.39 13.26 -12.15
CA PHE A 36 10.91 13.35 -13.50
C PHE A 36 11.96 12.27 -13.80
N VAL A 37 12.92 12.06 -12.89
CA VAL A 37 13.95 11.02 -13.03
C VAL A 37 13.33 9.62 -13.03
N THR A 38 12.35 9.36 -12.16
CA THR A 38 11.65 8.08 -12.11
C THR A 38 10.90 7.83 -13.41
N PHE A 39 10.21 8.84 -13.94
CA PHE A 39 9.53 8.76 -15.23
C PHE A 39 10.52 8.44 -16.38
N TRP A 40 11.66 9.13 -16.41
CA TRP A 40 12.70 8.91 -17.40
C TRP A 40 13.28 7.48 -17.33
N ILE A 41 13.66 7.03 -16.13
CA ILE A 41 14.22 5.68 -15.91
C ILE A 41 13.20 4.61 -16.32
N PHE A 42 11.93 4.80 -15.96
CA PHE A 42 10.87 3.87 -16.31
C PHE A 42 10.69 3.76 -17.83
N LEU A 43 10.70 4.90 -18.52
CA LEU A 43 10.60 4.97 -19.99
C LEU A 43 11.82 4.33 -20.66
N HIS A 44 13.03 4.62 -20.17
CA HIS A 44 14.26 4.02 -20.66
C HIS A 44 14.28 2.49 -20.47
N LEU A 45 13.88 1.99 -19.30
CA LEU A 45 13.77 0.55 -19.01
C LEU A 45 12.74 -0.14 -19.92
N MET A 46 11.62 0.52 -20.21
CA MET A 46 10.59 0.00 -21.12
C MET A 46 11.05 -0.06 -22.57
N TYR A 47 11.83 0.93 -23.03
CA TYR A 47 12.40 0.92 -24.38
C TYR A 47 13.53 -0.10 -24.54
N THR A 48 14.39 -0.24 -23.54
CA THR A 48 15.57 -1.14 -23.60
C THR A 48 15.23 -2.61 -23.38
N ASN A 49 14.37 -2.91 -22.41
CA ASN A 49 14.02 -4.30 -22.08
C ASN A 49 12.81 -4.83 -22.86
N GLY A 50 12.16 -3.97 -23.65
CA GLY A 50 10.92 -4.25 -24.36
C GLY A 50 9.73 -4.27 -23.40
N ALA A 51 8.89 -3.23 -23.47
CA ALA A 51 7.71 -3.05 -22.62
C ALA A 51 6.76 -4.27 -22.62
N ALA A 52 6.71 -5.02 -23.73
CA ALA A 52 5.87 -6.20 -23.88
C ALA A 52 6.50 -7.53 -23.43
N ALA A 53 7.84 -7.60 -23.32
CA ALA A 53 8.55 -8.88 -23.15
C ALA A 53 9.06 -9.13 -21.72
N LYS A 54 9.42 -8.08 -20.96
CA LYS A 54 10.08 -8.24 -19.64
C LYS A 54 9.51 -7.38 -18.52
N VAL A 55 8.63 -6.42 -18.82
CA VAL A 55 8.04 -5.53 -17.81
C VAL A 55 6.57 -5.95 -17.61
N GLY A 56 6.35 -7.00 -16.82
CA GLY A 56 5.02 -7.58 -16.54
C GLY A 56 4.00 -6.62 -15.90
N TYR A 57 4.43 -5.44 -15.45
CA TYR A 57 3.61 -4.40 -14.82
C TYR A 57 3.39 -3.18 -15.70
N ALA A 58 3.31 -3.37 -17.03
CA ALA A 58 2.90 -2.31 -17.93
C ALA A 58 1.38 -2.06 -17.80
N TYR A 59 0.97 -1.38 -16.72
CA TYR A 59 -0.43 -0.95 -16.51
C TYR A 59 -1.00 -0.25 -17.75
N GLY A 60 -0.16 0.47 -18.51
CA GLY A 60 -0.55 1.10 -19.78
C GLY A 60 -1.10 0.14 -20.84
N TYR A 61 -0.57 -1.08 -20.96
CA TYR A 61 -1.11 -2.07 -21.91
C TYR A 61 -2.48 -2.56 -21.48
N ALA A 62 -2.66 -2.91 -20.21
CA ALA A 62 -3.94 -3.38 -19.68
C ALA A 62 -5.03 -2.31 -19.83
N THR A 63 -4.72 -1.05 -19.48
CA THR A 63 -5.67 0.06 -19.64
C THR A 63 -5.98 0.35 -21.11
N PHE A 64 -4.97 0.36 -21.99
CA PHE A 64 -5.20 0.58 -23.42
C PHE A 64 -5.99 -0.57 -24.06
N ALA A 65 -5.68 -1.82 -23.73
CA ALA A 65 -6.41 -2.99 -24.21
C ALA A 65 -7.86 -2.99 -23.73
N GLN A 66 -8.10 -2.56 -22.49
CA GLN A 66 -9.44 -2.42 -21.91
C GLN A 66 -10.26 -1.30 -22.58
N ILE A 67 -9.66 -0.13 -22.84
CA ILE A 67 -10.34 0.94 -23.58
C ILE A 67 -10.63 0.49 -25.01
N ALA A 68 -9.64 -0.12 -25.68
CA ALA A 68 -9.80 -0.63 -27.03
C ALA A 68 -10.81 -1.78 -27.13
N SER A 69 -11.03 -2.55 -26.06
CA SER A 69 -12.08 -3.56 -26.00
C SER A 69 -13.45 -2.93 -25.82
N TRP A 70 -13.60 -1.90 -24.98
CA TRP A 70 -14.84 -1.15 -24.81
C TRP A 70 -15.27 -0.41 -26.08
N THR A 71 -14.31 0.10 -26.87
CA THR A 71 -14.61 0.74 -28.16
C THR A 71 -15.00 -0.27 -29.23
N ARG A 72 -14.36 -1.45 -29.27
CA ARG A 72 -14.63 -2.49 -30.28
C ARG A 72 -15.87 -3.33 -29.97
N ASN A 73 -16.12 -3.57 -28.68
CA ASN A 73 -17.27 -4.28 -28.15
C ASN A 73 -17.91 -3.41 -27.07
N PRO A 74 -18.78 -2.46 -27.42
CA PRO A 74 -19.56 -1.74 -26.43
C PRO A 74 -20.47 -2.75 -25.72
N ALA A 75 -20.04 -3.18 -24.52
CA ALA A 75 -20.81 -4.08 -23.69
C ALA A 75 -22.12 -3.38 -23.32
N LYS A 76 -23.25 -3.92 -23.78
CA LYS A 76 -24.55 -3.56 -23.23
C LYS A 76 -24.54 -4.07 -21.79
N GLY A 77 -24.49 -3.17 -20.82
CA GLY A 77 -24.37 -3.53 -19.41
C GLY A 77 -25.41 -4.56 -19.03
N ASP A 78 -24.96 -5.68 -18.46
CA ASP A 78 -25.84 -6.76 -18.02
C ASP A 78 -26.71 -6.24 -16.85
N PRO A 79 -28.04 -6.41 -16.90
CA PRO A 79 -28.91 -6.08 -15.78
C PRO A 79 -28.44 -6.66 -14.44
N ALA A 80 -27.78 -7.82 -14.44
CA ALA A 80 -27.23 -8.44 -13.23
C ALA A 80 -26.10 -7.60 -12.61
N GLU A 81 -25.23 -6.99 -13.42
CA GLU A 81 -24.14 -6.12 -12.95
C GLU A 81 -24.68 -4.82 -12.35
N TRP A 82 -25.73 -4.26 -12.96
CA TRP A 82 -26.43 -3.08 -12.44
C TRP A 82 -27.09 -3.35 -11.09
N ILE A 83 -27.76 -4.49 -10.95
CA ILE A 83 -28.38 -4.91 -9.70
C ILE A 83 -27.33 -5.12 -8.62
N ALA A 84 -26.23 -5.81 -8.92
CA ALA A 84 -25.14 -6.03 -7.98
C ALA A 84 -24.50 -4.70 -7.53
N THR A 85 -24.30 -3.76 -8.45
CA THR A 85 -23.75 -2.43 -8.15
C THR A 85 -24.70 -1.62 -7.27
N ALA A 86 -26.00 -1.63 -7.59
CA ALA A 86 -27.02 -0.95 -6.79
C ALA A 86 -27.13 -1.54 -5.37
N TRP A 87 -27.04 -2.86 -5.25
CA TRP A 87 -26.99 -3.55 -3.95
C TRP A 87 -25.75 -3.19 -3.13
N GLY A 88 -24.56 -3.21 -3.75
CA GLY A 88 -23.32 -2.83 -3.10
C GLY A 88 -23.34 -1.37 -2.63
N PHE A 89 -23.88 -0.47 -3.46
CA PHE A 89 -24.09 0.93 -3.10
C PHE A 89 -25.09 1.08 -1.95
N GLY A 90 -26.21 0.36 -1.99
CA GLY A 90 -27.23 0.37 -0.93
C GLY A 90 -26.69 -0.13 0.41
N LEU A 91 -25.90 -1.21 0.40
CA LEU A 91 -25.21 -1.71 1.59
C LEU A 91 -24.21 -0.69 2.14
N ALA A 92 -23.38 -0.11 1.29
CA ALA A 92 -22.39 0.89 1.70
C ALA A 92 -23.06 2.15 2.28
N ALA A 93 -24.12 2.65 1.64
CA ALA A 93 -24.91 3.78 2.11
C ALA A 93 -25.64 3.46 3.42
N GLY A 94 -26.21 2.25 3.54
CA GLY A 94 -26.86 1.77 4.75
C GLY A 94 -25.89 1.64 5.93
N MET A 95 -24.68 1.11 5.70
CA MET A 95 -23.62 1.06 6.71
C MET A 95 -23.15 2.46 7.11
N GLN A 96 -23.03 3.38 6.16
CA GLN A 96 -22.67 4.77 6.44
C GLN A 96 -23.75 5.49 7.26
N TRP A 97 -25.03 5.28 6.92
CA TRP A 97 -26.16 5.83 7.67
C TRP A 97 -26.25 5.23 9.08
N ALA A 98 -26.12 3.92 9.21
CA ALA A 98 -26.09 3.24 10.50
C ALA A 98 -24.93 3.74 11.38
N ARG A 99 -23.76 4.03 10.79
CA ARG A 99 -22.63 4.64 11.49
C ARG A 99 -22.91 6.07 11.96
N LEU A 100 -23.60 6.88 11.16
CA LEU A 100 -23.97 8.24 11.55
C LEU A 100 -25.02 8.25 12.66
N ARG A 101 -25.87 7.23 12.75
CA ARG A 101 -26.97 7.15 13.74
C ARG A 101 -26.61 6.39 15.02
N PHE A 102 -25.75 5.37 14.93
CA PHE A 102 -25.38 4.51 16.05
C PHE A 102 -23.87 4.53 16.27
N ALA A 103 -23.42 5.39 17.20
CA ALA A 103 -22.01 5.47 17.61
C ALA A 103 -21.46 4.18 18.24
N TRP A 104 -22.33 3.24 18.61
CA TRP A 104 -21.99 1.94 19.18
C TRP A 104 -21.75 0.84 18.13
N PHE A 105 -22.08 1.08 16.86
CA PHE A 105 -21.95 0.06 15.80
C PHE A 105 -20.46 -0.17 15.47
N THR A 106 -19.89 -1.24 16.01
CA THR A 106 -18.47 -1.61 15.95
C THR A 106 -18.04 -2.23 14.61
N LEU A 107 -18.94 -2.38 13.65
CA LEU A 107 -18.60 -2.74 12.27
C LEU A 107 -18.02 -1.52 11.57
N HIS A 108 -16.69 -1.39 11.66
CA HIS A 108 -15.95 -0.27 11.11
C HIS A 108 -16.06 -0.28 9.57
N PRO A 109 -16.69 0.72 8.91
CA PRO A 109 -16.84 0.73 7.45
C PRO A 109 -15.50 0.80 6.71
N LEU A 110 -14.44 1.24 7.41
CA LEU A 110 -13.08 1.15 6.91
C LEU A 110 -12.66 -0.32 6.68
N ALA A 111 -13.05 -1.26 7.54
CA ALA A 111 -12.73 -2.67 7.34
C ALA A 111 -13.46 -3.24 6.10
N TYR A 112 -14.72 -2.84 5.89
CA TYR A 112 -15.50 -3.23 4.71
C TYR A 112 -14.97 -2.62 3.41
N ALA A 113 -14.57 -1.34 3.42
CA ALA A 113 -13.94 -0.69 2.28
C ALA A 113 -12.55 -1.24 1.97
N VAL A 114 -11.81 -1.69 2.99
CA VAL A 114 -10.44 -2.21 2.83
C VAL A 114 -10.45 -3.68 2.41
N THR A 115 -11.49 -4.48 2.72
CA THR A 115 -11.59 -5.88 2.26
C THR A 115 -11.57 -6.07 0.75
N SER A 116 -12.02 -5.08 -0.04
CA SER A 116 -11.95 -5.15 -1.51
C SER A 116 -10.59 -4.74 -2.08
N SER A 117 -9.69 -4.20 -1.25
CA SER A 117 -8.38 -3.77 -1.69
C SER A 117 -7.42 -4.97 -1.75
N TYR A 118 -6.72 -5.14 -2.87
CA TYR A 118 -5.68 -6.17 -3.06
C TYR A 118 -4.70 -6.24 -1.89
N GLN A 119 -4.31 -5.08 -1.35
CA GLN A 119 -3.42 -4.96 -0.21
C GLN A 119 -3.96 -5.68 1.04
N MET A 120 -5.27 -5.65 1.29
CA MET A 120 -5.90 -6.34 2.43
C MET A 120 -5.87 -7.86 2.29
N ASN A 121 -5.96 -8.38 1.06
CA ASN A 121 -5.88 -9.82 0.80
C ASN A 121 -4.50 -10.39 1.15
N ILE A 122 -3.45 -9.57 1.08
CA ILE A 122 -2.09 -9.98 1.48
C ILE A 122 -1.90 -9.80 2.99
N VAL A 123 -2.40 -8.71 3.58
CA VAL A 123 -2.06 -8.35 4.97
C VAL A 123 -3.05 -8.84 6.03
N TRP A 124 -4.21 -9.40 5.67
CA TRP A 124 -5.23 -9.79 6.67
C TRP A 124 -4.71 -10.82 7.67
N LEU A 125 -3.98 -11.85 7.21
CA LEU A 125 -3.47 -12.92 8.07
C LEU A 125 -2.35 -12.46 9.02
N PRO A 126 -1.32 -11.72 8.57
CA PRO A 126 -0.33 -11.17 9.50
C PRO A 126 -0.97 -10.13 10.44
N LEU A 127 -1.97 -9.37 10.00
CA LEU A 127 -2.68 -8.41 10.84
C LEU A 127 -3.51 -9.09 11.94
N THR A 128 -4.22 -10.18 11.63
CA THR A 128 -4.97 -10.95 12.63
C THR A 128 -4.04 -11.63 13.63
N LEU A 129 -2.91 -12.18 13.17
CA LEU A 129 -1.88 -12.74 14.04
C LEU A 129 -1.27 -11.67 14.97
N ALA A 130 -0.94 -10.49 14.43
CA ALA A 130 -0.42 -9.38 15.23
C ALA A 130 -1.44 -8.92 16.29
N TRP A 131 -2.72 -8.85 15.92
CA TRP A 131 -3.80 -8.52 16.86
C TRP A 131 -3.95 -9.59 17.95
N MET A 132 -3.96 -10.88 17.59
CA MET A 132 -4.04 -11.99 18.56
C MET A 132 -2.84 -12.02 19.51
N ALA A 133 -1.63 -11.81 19.00
CA ALA A 133 -0.42 -11.72 19.81
C ALA A 133 -0.50 -10.55 20.79
N LYS A 134 -0.92 -9.37 20.32
CA LYS A 134 -1.11 -8.18 21.16
C LYS A 134 -2.19 -8.40 22.23
N ALA A 135 -3.33 -8.99 21.85
CA ALA A 135 -4.43 -9.27 22.77
C ALA A 135 -4.00 -10.26 23.88
N THR A 136 -3.31 -11.33 23.50
CA THR A 136 -2.76 -12.33 24.44
C THR A 136 -1.73 -11.69 25.38
N LEU A 137 -0.78 -10.92 24.84
CA LEU A 137 0.23 -10.22 25.65
C LEU A 137 -0.37 -9.25 26.66
N LEU A 138 -1.38 -8.48 26.27
CA LEU A 138 -2.07 -7.55 27.17
C LEU A 138 -2.93 -8.28 28.20
N ARG A 139 -3.61 -9.37 27.81
CA ARG A 139 -4.50 -10.14 28.70
C ARG A 139 -3.73 -10.93 29.76
N PHE A 140 -2.59 -11.52 29.41
CA PHE A 140 -1.80 -12.36 30.33
C PHE A 140 -0.63 -11.63 31.00
N GLY A 141 -0.07 -10.58 30.38
CA GLY A 141 1.15 -9.92 30.85
C GLY A 141 1.03 -8.41 31.16
N GLY A 142 -0.13 -7.80 30.90
CA GLY A 142 -0.36 -6.37 31.12
C GLY A 142 0.60 -5.45 30.33
N LEU A 143 0.63 -4.17 30.70
CA LEU A 143 1.37 -3.14 29.96
C LEU A 143 2.90 -3.34 30.03
N ASN A 144 3.42 -3.94 31.11
CA ASN A 144 4.85 -4.18 31.28
C ASN A 144 5.37 -5.32 30.39
N ALA A 145 4.62 -6.42 30.23
CA ALA A 145 5.01 -7.48 29.30
C ALA A 145 4.95 -6.99 27.84
N PHE A 146 3.97 -6.16 27.51
CA PHE A 146 3.89 -5.54 26.18
C PHE A 146 5.14 -4.69 25.87
N ARG A 147 5.59 -3.86 26.82
CA ARG A 147 6.81 -3.05 26.64
C ARG A 147 8.08 -3.91 26.49
N ARG A 148 8.16 -5.06 27.16
CA ARG A 148 9.27 -6.02 27.00
C ARG A 148 9.22 -6.78 25.68
N ALA A 149 8.04 -6.98 25.10
CA ALA A 149 7.86 -7.64 23.81
C ALA A 149 8.10 -6.72 22.60
N LEU A 150 8.04 -5.39 22.76
CA LEU A 150 8.34 -4.41 21.71
C LEU A 150 9.65 -4.69 20.93
N PRO A 151 10.81 -4.89 21.58
CA PRO A 151 12.06 -5.17 20.86
C PRO A 151 12.01 -6.43 19.98
N PHE A 152 11.22 -7.44 20.34
CA PHE A 152 11.02 -8.63 19.49
C PHE A 152 10.29 -8.28 18.19
N PHE A 153 9.19 -7.50 18.25
CA PHE A 153 8.47 -7.08 17.05
C PHE A 153 9.29 -6.14 16.16
N PHE A 154 10.07 -5.23 16.76
CA PHE A 154 11.01 -4.41 16.02
C PHE A 154 12.09 -5.26 15.34
N GLY A 155 12.63 -6.27 16.04
CA GLY A 155 13.58 -7.22 15.46
C GLY A 155 12.99 -8.01 14.29
N LEU A 156 11.72 -8.40 14.36
CA LEU A 156 11.04 -9.14 13.29
C LEU A 156 10.83 -8.26 12.04
N MET A 157 10.44 -7.00 12.22
CA MET A 157 10.36 -6.04 11.11
C MET A 157 11.74 -5.80 10.49
N LEU A 158 12.76 -5.56 11.33
CA LEU A 158 14.12 -5.28 10.88
C LEU A 158 14.72 -6.50 10.16
N GLY A 159 14.44 -7.72 10.64
CA GLY A 159 14.81 -8.97 9.99
C GLY A 159 14.19 -9.13 8.60
N GLN A 160 12.91 -8.80 8.44
CA GLN A 160 12.25 -8.81 7.12
C GLN A 160 12.94 -7.84 6.14
N PHE A 161 13.26 -6.62 6.59
CA PHE A 161 13.97 -5.64 5.75
C PHE A 161 15.39 -6.08 5.40
N VAL A 162 16.14 -6.60 6.37
CA VAL A 162 17.53 -7.04 6.17
C VAL A 162 17.60 -8.24 5.24
N VAL A 163 16.79 -9.28 5.49
CA VAL A 163 16.76 -10.47 4.62
C VAL A 163 16.28 -10.10 3.23
N GLY A 164 15.24 -9.26 3.10
CA GLY A 164 14.74 -8.79 1.81
C GLY A 164 15.78 -7.98 1.02
N SER A 165 16.50 -7.09 1.69
CA SER A 165 17.56 -6.27 1.06
C SER A 165 18.77 -7.12 0.66
N LEU A 166 19.22 -8.02 1.55
CA LEU A 166 20.34 -8.92 1.26
C LEU A 166 20.03 -9.85 0.09
N TRP A 167 18.81 -10.40 0.02
CA TRP A 167 18.40 -11.26 -1.09
C TRP A 167 18.33 -10.51 -2.42
N ASN A 168 17.90 -9.24 -2.40
CA ASN A 168 17.88 -8.38 -3.59
C ASN A 168 19.30 -8.04 -4.09
N ILE A 169 20.20 -7.71 -3.17
CA ILE A 169 21.62 -7.43 -3.48
C ILE A 169 22.31 -8.69 -4.03
N LEU A 170 22.09 -9.84 -3.40
CA LEU A 170 22.64 -11.12 -3.89
C LEU A 170 22.07 -11.52 -5.25
N GLY A 171 20.78 -11.28 -5.49
CA GLY A 171 20.14 -11.54 -6.78
C GLY A 171 20.68 -10.68 -7.92
N THR A 172 20.93 -9.40 -7.65
CA THR A 172 21.53 -8.48 -8.62
C THR A 172 23.00 -8.80 -8.90
N TRP A 173 23.75 -9.26 -7.90
CA TRP A 173 25.14 -9.69 -8.06
C TRP A 173 25.30 -11.02 -8.80
N LEU A 174 24.43 -12.00 -8.53
CA LEU A 174 24.54 -13.35 -9.09
C LEU A 174 23.76 -13.54 -10.41
N ASN A 175 23.06 -12.52 -10.91
CA ASN A 175 22.18 -12.61 -12.09
C ASN A 175 21.17 -13.78 -12.04
N LEU A 176 20.82 -14.24 -10.84
CA LEU A 176 19.83 -15.29 -10.63
C LEU A 176 18.44 -14.65 -10.50
N PRO A 177 17.37 -15.28 -11.04
CA PRO A 177 16.01 -14.85 -10.80
C PRO A 177 15.63 -15.12 -9.34
N THR A 178 16.10 -14.26 -8.44
CA THR A 178 15.78 -14.34 -7.01
C THR A 178 14.39 -13.79 -6.75
N TYR A 179 13.68 -14.48 -5.88
CA TYR A 179 12.35 -14.13 -5.36
C TYR A 179 12.23 -12.62 -5.08
N ARG A 180 11.44 -11.92 -5.92
CA ARG A 180 11.10 -10.52 -5.72
C ARG A 180 9.92 -10.49 -4.76
N PHE A 181 10.09 -9.84 -3.61
CA PHE A 181 9.06 -9.73 -2.56
C PHE A 181 7.80 -8.96 -2.97
N TRP A 182 7.73 -8.50 -4.21
CA TRP A 182 6.60 -7.82 -4.81
C TRP A 182 6.38 -8.44 -6.18
N ASP A 183 5.44 -9.39 -6.23
CA ASP A 183 4.67 -9.71 -7.42
C ASP A 183 3.19 -9.42 -7.17
#